data_AF-A0A096P8Z4-F1
#
_entry.id   AF-A0A096P8Z4-F1
#
_cell.length_a   1.000
_cell.length_b   1.000
_cell.length_c   1.000
_cell.angle_alpha   90.00
_cell.angle_beta   90.00
_cell.angle_gamma   90.00
#
_symmetry.space_group_name_H-M   'P 1'
#
loop_
_entity.id
_entity.type
_entity.pdbx_description
1 polymer ?
#
loop_
_entity_poly.entity_id
_entity_poly.type
_entity_poly.pdbx_seq_one_letter_code
_entity_poly.pdbx_strand_id
1 'polypeptide(L)'
;MTRVAGVGARACVRARARARGGGEARRGTNSRMFAAASSGRANDAVFVAHGAVETSRALADACGGAVKLIERAEALARTNASASLEAARALAEHAEVASGGDANISTRAREIELEHGRRVILDAYYAETARAARRQRNRSAAKPKKRARDRACRKPKARQGWTRPEMRERNARTCVGCEKIEAKDAMFRIVRCSVTLDNGKQTTTVKYGADADGACGRSAYVCKTRCCVARATKNKSINRALRCSVDKDAYDALAKAAAVIEDDAGVDTSGLTFVRPEGTAARWSAPGVWL
;
A
#
# COMPACT_ATOMS: atom_id res chain seq x y z
N MET A 1 17.14 -41.85 28.32
CA MET A 1 15.96 -42.20 27.51
C MET A 1 14.82 -41.27 27.89
N THR A 2 14.60 -40.21 27.11
CA THR A 2 13.31 -39.50 26.97
C THR A 2 13.46 -38.47 25.87
N ARG A 3 12.70 -38.65 24.79
CA ARG A 3 12.57 -37.73 23.64
C ARG A 3 11.69 -36.54 24.02
N VAL A 4 11.66 -35.55 23.10
CA VAL A 4 10.58 -34.57 22.77
C VAL A 4 11.05 -33.13 23.03
N ALA A 5 10.90 -32.13 22.16
CA ALA A 5 10.70 -32.02 20.72
C ALA A 5 11.00 -30.56 20.35
N GLY A 6 11.59 -30.35 19.17
CA GLY A 6 11.93 -29.04 18.63
C GLY A 6 10.70 -28.20 18.23
N VAL A 7 10.81 -26.89 18.46
CA VAL A 7 9.82 -25.89 18.04
C VAL A 7 10.01 -25.63 16.54
N GLY A 8 9.21 -26.32 15.72
CA GLY A 8 9.14 -26.14 14.27
C GLY A 8 8.21 -24.99 13.85
N ALA A 9 8.70 -24.17 12.93
CA ALA A 9 8.03 -23.01 12.35
C ALA A 9 6.67 -23.36 11.70
N ARG A 10 5.62 -22.59 12.02
CA ARG A 10 4.34 -22.64 11.28
C ARG A 10 4.46 -21.84 9.97
N ALA A 11 4.70 -22.56 8.87
CA ALA A 11 4.51 -22.06 7.52
C ALA A 11 3.00 -21.97 7.21
N CYS A 12 2.52 -20.77 6.88
CA CYS A 12 1.15 -20.54 6.43
C CYS A 12 1.05 -20.93 4.94
N VAL A 13 0.51 -22.12 4.65
CA VAL A 13 0.22 -22.58 3.29
C VAL A 13 -1.05 -21.89 2.79
N ARG A 14 -0.88 -20.90 1.90
CA ARG A 14 -1.96 -20.35 1.08
C ARG A 14 -2.21 -21.28 -0.11
N ALA A 15 -3.35 -21.97 -0.12
CA ALA A 15 -3.85 -22.67 -1.29
C ALA A 15 -4.10 -21.67 -2.44
N ARG A 16 -3.42 -21.86 -3.57
CA ARG A 16 -3.69 -21.18 -4.84
C ARG A 16 -4.59 -22.07 -5.69
N ALA A 17 -5.86 -21.71 -5.84
CA ALA A 17 -6.70 -22.26 -6.91
C ALA A 17 -6.28 -21.64 -8.25
N ARG A 18 -5.80 -22.48 -9.17
CA ARG A 18 -5.47 -22.11 -10.56
C ARG A 18 -6.75 -22.19 -11.39
N ALA A 19 -7.18 -21.08 -11.95
CA ALA A 19 -8.13 -21.06 -13.06
C ALA A 19 -7.38 -21.57 -14.32
N ARG A 20 -7.87 -22.66 -14.93
CA ARG A 20 -7.51 -23.07 -16.29
C ARG A 20 -8.65 -22.68 -17.21
N GLY A 21 -8.29 -22.08 -18.34
CA GLY A 21 -9.21 -21.57 -19.34
C GLY A 21 -9.78 -22.62 -20.28
N GLY A 22 -10.67 -22.11 -21.11
CA GLY A 22 -11.33 -22.73 -22.26
C GLY A 22 -12.49 -21.79 -22.61
N GLY A 23 -12.78 -21.38 -23.82
CA GLY A 23 -12.31 -21.71 -25.16
C GLY A 23 -13.23 -20.91 -26.08
N GLU A 24 -12.65 -20.23 -27.05
CA GLU A 24 -13.30 -19.25 -27.92
C GLU A 24 -14.27 -19.94 -28.89
N ALA A 25 -15.59 -19.75 -28.69
CA ALA A 25 -16.62 -20.29 -29.58
C ALA A 25 -16.90 -19.33 -30.74
N ARG A 26 -16.59 -19.81 -31.95
CA ARG A 26 -16.77 -19.14 -33.23
C ARG A 26 -18.25 -18.90 -33.53
N ARG A 27 -18.58 -17.69 -34.00
CA ARG A 27 -19.88 -17.33 -34.56
C ARG A 27 -20.01 -18.00 -35.94
N GLY A 28 -20.93 -18.95 -36.05
CA GLY A 28 -21.45 -19.43 -37.33
C GLY A 28 -22.81 -18.80 -37.56
N THR A 29 -22.92 -17.96 -38.58
CA THR A 29 -24.17 -17.47 -39.15
C THR A 29 -24.92 -18.64 -39.80
N ASN A 30 -26.12 -18.95 -39.32
CA ASN A 30 -27.08 -19.74 -40.09
C ASN A 30 -28.44 -19.04 -40.03
N SER A 31 -28.67 -18.24 -41.07
CA SER A 31 -29.96 -17.79 -41.54
C SER A 31 -30.67 -18.96 -42.22
N ARG A 32 -31.78 -19.46 -41.64
CA ARG A 32 -32.86 -20.13 -42.39
C ARG A 32 -34.07 -20.40 -41.48
N MET A 33 -35.24 -20.17 -42.08
CA MET A 33 -36.60 -20.52 -41.61
C MET A 33 -37.28 -19.57 -40.61
N PHE A 34 -37.64 -18.38 -41.12
CA PHE A 34 -38.89 -17.73 -40.72
C PHE A 34 -39.96 -18.06 -41.77
N ALA A 35 -40.85 -19.00 -41.45
CA ALA A 35 -42.21 -19.07 -41.99
C ALA A 35 -42.99 -20.17 -41.23
N ALA A 36 -44.23 -19.88 -40.85
CA ALA A 36 -45.22 -20.75 -40.21
C ALA A 36 -45.14 -20.94 -38.67
N ALA A 37 -45.51 -19.90 -37.91
CA ALA A 37 -46.00 -20.05 -36.52
C ALA A 37 -46.76 -18.78 -36.04
N SER A 38 -47.81 -18.38 -36.75
CA SER A 38 -48.66 -17.22 -36.38
C SER A 38 -50.06 -17.59 -35.88
N SER A 39 -50.54 -18.83 -36.09
CA SER A 39 -51.86 -19.25 -35.59
C SER A 39 -51.85 -19.92 -34.20
N GLY A 40 -50.71 -20.51 -33.77
CA GLY A 40 -50.59 -21.13 -32.43
C GLY A 40 -50.39 -20.13 -31.29
N ARG A 41 -49.69 -19.02 -31.53
CA ARG A 41 -49.36 -18.02 -30.49
C ARG A 41 -50.57 -17.30 -29.90
N ALA A 42 -51.65 -17.14 -30.67
CA ALA A 42 -52.87 -16.51 -30.18
C ALA A 42 -53.62 -17.42 -29.20
N ASN A 43 -53.73 -18.72 -29.51
CA ASN A 43 -54.38 -19.68 -28.64
C ASN A 43 -53.53 -19.95 -27.37
N ASP A 44 -52.20 -19.99 -27.50
CA ASP A 44 -51.29 -20.13 -26.35
C ASP A 44 -51.36 -18.90 -25.42
N ALA A 45 -51.41 -17.69 -25.98
CA ALA A 45 -51.54 -16.45 -25.18
C ALA A 45 -52.90 -16.37 -24.47
N VAL A 46 -53.98 -16.79 -25.13
CA VAL A 46 -55.32 -16.85 -24.54
C VAL A 46 -55.38 -17.90 -23.43
N PHE A 47 -54.79 -19.09 -23.62
CA PHE A 47 -54.73 -20.14 -22.60
C PHE A 47 -53.91 -19.72 -21.37
N VAL A 48 -52.76 -19.07 -21.60
CA VAL A 48 -51.92 -18.51 -20.52
C VAL A 48 -52.64 -17.39 -19.77
N ALA A 49 -53.40 -16.53 -20.47
CA ALA A 49 -54.21 -15.48 -19.85
C ALA A 49 -55.35 -16.07 -19.01
N HIS A 50 -56.07 -17.08 -19.52
CA HIS A 50 -57.13 -17.75 -18.74
C HIS A 50 -56.57 -18.46 -17.49
N GLY A 51 -55.44 -19.16 -17.62
CA GLY A 51 -54.77 -19.77 -16.47
C GLY A 51 -54.26 -18.76 -15.44
N ALA A 52 -53.81 -17.57 -15.88
CA ALA A 52 -53.43 -16.47 -15.00
C ALA A 52 -54.64 -15.86 -14.25
N VAL A 53 -55.80 -15.80 -14.90
CA VAL A 53 -57.05 -15.32 -14.27
C VAL A 53 -57.56 -16.33 -13.24
N GLU A 54 -57.54 -17.63 -13.57
CA GLU A 54 -57.95 -18.70 -12.66
C GLU A 54 -57.06 -18.78 -11.41
N THR A 55 -55.75 -18.70 -11.59
CA THR A 55 -54.79 -18.68 -10.46
C THR A 55 -54.97 -17.44 -9.59
N SER A 56 -55.21 -16.27 -10.18
CA SER A 56 -55.47 -15.03 -9.44
C SER A 56 -56.75 -15.10 -8.62
N ARG A 57 -57.83 -15.69 -9.17
CA ARG A 57 -59.08 -15.92 -8.45
C ARG A 57 -58.91 -16.93 -7.32
N ALA A 58 -58.24 -18.06 -7.57
CA ALA A 58 -57.96 -19.05 -6.52
C ALA A 58 -57.12 -18.47 -5.37
N LEU A 59 -56.15 -17.61 -5.69
CA LEU A 59 -55.34 -16.90 -4.70
C LEU A 59 -56.16 -15.89 -3.89
N ALA A 60 -57.04 -15.15 -4.56
CA ALA A 60 -57.96 -14.22 -3.92
C ALA A 60 -58.93 -14.96 -2.99
N ASP A 61 -59.52 -16.08 -3.44
CA ASP A 61 -60.43 -16.91 -2.64
C ASP A 61 -59.73 -17.47 -1.40
N ALA A 62 -58.50 -17.97 -1.55
CA ALA A 62 -57.68 -18.44 -0.42
C ALA A 62 -57.36 -17.32 0.60
N CYS A 63 -57.30 -16.06 0.16
CA CYS A 63 -57.09 -14.89 1.01
C CYS A 63 -58.39 -14.27 1.55
N GLY A 64 -59.56 -14.80 1.17
CA GLY A 64 -60.87 -14.28 1.55
C GLY A 64 -61.34 -13.06 0.75
N GLY A 65 -60.91 -12.96 -0.51
CA GLY A 65 -61.33 -11.98 -1.51
C GLY A 65 -60.20 -11.04 -1.98
N ALA A 66 -60.43 -10.38 -3.12
CA ALA A 66 -59.47 -9.45 -3.74
C ALA A 66 -59.13 -8.26 -2.83
N VAL A 67 -60.07 -7.81 -1.98
CA VAL A 67 -59.85 -6.71 -1.02
C VAL A 67 -58.82 -7.09 0.06
N LYS A 68 -58.90 -8.31 0.62
CA LYS A 68 -57.92 -8.78 1.61
C LYS A 68 -56.56 -9.06 0.97
N LEU A 69 -56.55 -9.44 -0.30
CA LEU A 69 -55.33 -9.67 -1.07
C LEU A 69 -54.54 -8.36 -1.25
N ILE A 70 -55.22 -7.26 -1.62
CA ILE A 70 -54.58 -5.94 -1.76
C ILE A 70 -54.16 -5.35 -0.40
N GLU A 71 -54.92 -5.57 0.68
CA GLU A 71 -54.50 -5.18 2.05
C GLU A 71 -53.22 -5.89 2.49
N ARG A 72 -53.06 -7.16 2.12
CA ARG A 72 -51.84 -7.93 2.36
C ARG A 72 -50.67 -7.42 1.52
N ALA A 73 -50.93 -7.02 0.27
CA ALA A 73 -49.94 -6.38 -0.59
C ALA A 73 -49.43 -5.06 0.02
N GLU A 74 -50.32 -4.21 0.52
CA GLU A 74 -49.96 -2.96 1.22
C GLU A 74 -49.18 -3.22 2.51
N ALA A 75 -49.55 -4.25 3.26
CA ALA A 75 -48.81 -4.63 4.46
C ALA A 75 -47.37 -5.02 4.15
N LEU A 76 -47.14 -5.72 3.03
CA LEU A 76 -45.81 -6.05 2.55
C LEU A 76 -45.07 -4.81 2.01
N ALA A 77 -45.77 -3.92 1.30
CA ALA A 77 -45.19 -2.68 0.80
C ALA A 77 -44.67 -1.79 1.95
N ARG A 78 -45.37 -1.72 3.09
CA ARG A 78 -44.94 -0.98 4.29
C ARG A 78 -43.62 -1.46 4.89
N THR A 79 -43.24 -2.72 4.68
CA THR A 79 -41.99 -3.26 5.25
C THR A 79 -40.73 -2.73 4.55
N ASN A 80 -40.87 -2.08 3.38
CA ASN A 80 -39.80 -1.40 2.65
C ASN A 80 -38.57 -2.26 2.28
N ALA A 81 -38.65 -3.58 2.45
CA ALA A 81 -37.64 -4.54 2.00
C ALA A 81 -37.88 -4.88 0.52
N SER A 82 -36.80 -5.00 -0.26
CA SER A 82 -36.89 -5.23 -1.71
C SER A 82 -37.68 -6.50 -2.07
N ALA A 83 -37.41 -7.61 -1.38
CA ALA A 83 -38.14 -8.87 -1.56
C ALA A 83 -39.63 -8.76 -1.20
N SER A 84 -39.96 -7.98 -0.17
CA SER A 84 -41.35 -7.73 0.23
C SER A 84 -42.08 -6.83 -0.75
N LEU A 85 -41.39 -5.89 -1.42
CA LEU A 85 -41.97 -5.01 -2.43
C LEU A 85 -42.22 -5.72 -3.76
N GLU A 86 -41.35 -6.64 -4.17
CA GLU A 86 -41.59 -7.53 -5.31
C GLU A 86 -42.82 -8.41 -5.06
N ALA A 87 -42.91 -9.01 -3.86
CA ALA A 87 -44.08 -9.79 -3.47
C ALA A 87 -45.35 -8.94 -3.37
N ALA A 88 -45.26 -7.70 -2.86
CA ALA A 88 -46.37 -6.76 -2.81
C ALA A 88 -46.91 -6.42 -4.20
N ARG A 89 -46.01 -6.14 -5.16
CA ARG A 89 -46.40 -5.89 -6.55
C ARG A 89 -47.10 -7.09 -7.17
N ALA A 90 -46.53 -8.30 -7.03
CA ALA A 90 -47.14 -9.51 -7.57
C ALA A 90 -48.54 -9.78 -6.99
N LEU A 91 -48.73 -9.57 -5.68
CA LEU A 91 -50.04 -9.72 -5.04
C LEU A 91 -51.04 -8.64 -5.49
N ALA A 92 -50.57 -7.42 -5.77
CA ALA A 92 -51.40 -6.35 -6.31
C ALA A 92 -51.87 -6.65 -7.74
N GLU A 93 -50.98 -7.17 -8.60
CA GLU A 93 -51.31 -7.64 -9.95
C GLU A 93 -52.38 -8.75 -9.91
N HIS A 94 -52.22 -9.73 -9.01
CA HIS A 94 -53.24 -10.77 -8.81
C HIS A 94 -54.56 -10.23 -8.26
N ALA A 95 -54.54 -9.21 -7.39
CA ALA A 95 -55.76 -8.58 -6.87
C ALA A 95 -56.55 -7.83 -7.96
N GLU A 96 -55.86 -7.14 -8.87
CA GLU A 96 -56.47 -6.45 -10.00
C GLU A 96 -57.09 -7.43 -11.02
N VAL A 97 -56.39 -8.52 -11.33
CA VAL A 97 -56.91 -9.56 -12.22
C VAL A 97 -58.11 -10.27 -11.59
N ALA A 98 -58.06 -10.55 -10.27
CA ALA A 98 -59.15 -11.21 -9.57
C ALA A 98 -60.40 -10.33 -9.41
N SER A 99 -60.24 -9.00 -9.27
CA SER A 99 -61.36 -8.06 -9.17
C SER A 99 -62.05 -7.76 -10.50
N GLY A 100 -61.43 -8.12 -11.62
CA GLY A 100 -61.96 -7.80 -12.94
C GLY A 100 -61.88 -6.31 -13.28
N GLY A 101 -60.96 -5.57 -12.65
CA GLY A 101 -60.74 -4.15 -12.93
C GLY A 101 -61.53 -3.19 -12.03
N ASP A 102 -61.82 -3.57 -10.78
CA ASP A 102 -62.41 -2.65 -9.81
C ASP A 102 -61.54 -1.40 -9.64
N ALA A 103 -62.11 -0.22 -9.90
CA ALA A 103 -61.37 1.05 -9.93
C ALA A 103 -60.60 1.36 -8.63
N ASN A 104 -61.15 0.96 -7.47
CA ASN A 104 -60.49 1.14 -6.17
C ASN A 104 -59.24 0.25 -6.04
N ILE A 105 -59.37 -1.03 -6.42
CA ILE A 105 -58.26 -2.00 -6.36
C ILE A 105 -57.17 -1.63 -7.37
N SER A 106 -57.55 -1.24 -8.59
CA SER A 106 -56.60 -0.76 -9.60
C SER A 106 -55.84 0.50 -9.15
N THR A 107 -56.50 1.43 -8.45
CA THR A 107 -55.83 2.63 -7.92
C THR A 107 -54.78 2.25 -6.85
N ARG A 108 -55.14 1.36 -5.92
CA ARG A 108 -54.23 0.87 -4.87
C ARG A 108 -53.08 0.04 -5.45
N ALA A 109 -53.34 -0.80 -6.44
CA ALA A 109 -52.33 -1.57 -7.14
C ALA A 109 -51.31 -0.64 -7.85
N ARG A 110 -51.81 0.40 -8.52
CA ARG A 110 -50.96 1.42 -9.15
C ARG A 110 -50.08 2.17 -8.16
N GLU A 111 -50.57 2.47 -6.96
CA GLU A 111 -49.76 3.10 -5.90
C GLU A 111 -48.60 2.18 -5.46
N ILE A 112 -48.86 0.88 -5.31
CA ILE A 112 -47.84 -0.13 -4.97
C ILE A 112 -46.80 -0.24 -6.08
N GLU A 113 -47.22 -0.24 -7.35
CA GLU A 113 -46.32 -0.24 -8.50
C GLU A 113 -45.42 0.99 -8.55
N LEU A 114 -45.99 2.18 -8.29
CA LEU A 114 -45.23 3.43 -8.25
C LEU A 114 -44.17 3.42 -7.14
N GLU A 115 -44.53 2.95 -5.94
CA GLU A 115 -43.58 2.87 -4.82
C GLU A 115 -42.49 1.80 -5.07
N HIS A 116 -42.87 0.65 -5.66
CA HIS A 116 -41.91 -0.36 -6.10
C HIS A 116 -40.92 0.21 -7.14
N GLY A 117 -41.44 0.89 -8.17
CA GLY A 117 -40.62 1.53 -9.20
C GLY A 117 -39.67 2.58 -8.62
N ARG A 118 -40.16 3.43 -7.72
CA ARG A 118 -39.35 4.42 -7.00
C ARG A 118 -38.21 3.75 -6.22
N ARG A 119 -38.49 2.66 -5.51
CA ARG A 119 -37.47 1.93 -4.74
C ARG A 119 -36.40 1.29 -5.61
N VAL A 120 -36.81 0.63 -6.69
CA VAL A 120 -35.89 -0.01 -7.65
C VAL A 120 -34.94 1.02 -8.25
N ILE A 121 -35.45 2.20 -8.64
CA ILE A 121 -34.63 3.31 -9.16
C ILE A 121 -33.61 3.76 -8.10
N LEU A 122 -34.05 3.93 -6.85
CA LEU A 122 -33.20 4.40 -5.77
C LEU A 122 -32.10 3.39 -5.42
N ASP A 123 -32.42 2.09 -5.39
CA ASP A 123 -31.46 1.02 -5.14
C ASP A 123 -30.43 0.90 -6.26
N ALA A 124 -30.86 1.03 -7.52
CA ALA A 124 -29.96 1.08 -8.67
C ALA A 124 -29.01 2.30 -8.60
N TYR A 125 -29.54 3.47 -8.26
CA TYR A 125 -28.75 4.68 -8.05
C TYR A 125 -27.71 4.51 -6.93
N TYR A 126 -28.10 3.99 -5.77
CA TYR A 126 -27.17 3.75 -4.67
C TYR A 126 -26.13 2.67 -5.00
N ALA A 127 -26.51 1.62 -5.74
CA ALA A 127 -25.59 0.61 -6.20
C ALA A 127 -24.53 1.19 -7.16
N GLU A 128 -24.95 2.03 -8.12
CA GLU A 128 -24.05 2.68 -9.08
C GLU A 128 -23.13 3.71 -8.42
N THR A 129 -23.67 4.57 -7.55
CA THR A 129 -22.85 5.51 -6.78
C THR A 129 -21.82 4.77 -5.92
N ALA A 130 -22.20 3.66 -5.27
CA ALA A 130 -21.26 2.82 -4.53
C ALA A 130 -20.22 2.15 -5.45
N ARG A 131 -20.59 1.69 -6.65
CA ARG A 131 -19.65 1.14 -7.65
C ARG A 131 -18.67 2.22 -8.12
N ALA A 132 -19.14 3.42 -8.44
CA ALA A 132 -18.32 4.56 -8.84
C ALA A 132 -17.36 4.99 -7.73
N ALA A 133 -17.84 5.12 -6.49
CA ALA A 133 -17.03 5.44 -5.33
C ALA A 133 -15.94 4.36 -5.06
N ARG A 134 -16.27 3.07 -5.23
CA ARG A 134 -15.28 1.97 -5.16
C ARG A 134 -14.23 2.08 -6.27
N ARG A 135 -14.65 2.36 -7.51
CA ARG A 135 -13.71 2.55 -8.64
C ARG A 135 -12.76 3.73 -8.39
N GLN A 136 -13.26 4.85 -7.88
CA GLN A 136 -12.43 6.00 -7.51
C GLN A 136 -11.46 5.68 -6.36
N ARG A 137 -11.93 5.01 -5.29
CA ARG A 137 -11.06 4.55 -4.19
C ARG A 137 -9.96 3.61 -4.69
N ASN A 138 -10.30 2.65 -5.55
CA ASN A 138 -9.34 1.73 -6.14
C ASN A 138 -8.37 2.43 -7.09
N ARG A 139 -8.79 3.48 -7.80
CA ARG A 139 -7.89 4.32 -8.61
C ARG A 139 -6.89 5.08 -7.73
N SER A 140 -7.34 5.56 -6.56
CA SER A 140 -6.47 6.18 -5.55
C SER A 140 -5.54 5.17 -4.86
N ALA A 141 -5.94 3.91 -4.70
CA ALA A 141 -5.08 2.83 -4.22
C ALA A 141 -4.13 2.28 -5.31
N ALA A 142 -4.52 2.38 -6.58
CA ALA A 142 -3.72 2.05 -7.76
C ALA A 142 -2.74 3.18 -8.12
N LYS A 143 -2.85 4.38 -7.51
CA LYS A 143 -1.69 5.27 -7.44
C LYS A 143 -0.58 4.45 -6.78
N PRO A 144 0.58 4.27 -7.45
CA PRO A 144 1.66 3.51 -6.84
C PRO A 144 1.96 4.11 -5.46
N LYS A 145 1.89 3.30 -4.39
CA LYS A 145 2.29 3.73 -3.03
C LYS A 145 3.71 4.30 -2.99
N LYS A 146 4.48 4.06 -4.05
CA LYS A 146 5.71 4.77 -4.36
C LYS A 146 5.32 6.02 -5.16
N ARG A 147 5.40 7.20 -4.54
CA ARG A 147 5.82 8.42 -5.27
C ARG A 147 6.94 8.00 -6.24
N ALA A 148 7.08 8.63 -7.40
CA ALA A 148 8.31 8.52 -8.19
C ALA A 148 9.47 9.02 -7.31
N ARG A 149 9.93 8.13 -6.44
CA ARG A 149 11.03 8.28 -5.51
C ARG A 149 12.17 7.85 -6.39
N ASP A 150 12.79 8.83 -7.04
CA ASP A 150 13.79 8.67 -8.08
C ASP A 150 14.60 7.39 -7.85
N ARG A 151 14.56 6.48 -8.80
CA ARG A 151 15.31 5.21 -8.76
C ARG A 151 16.79 5.46 -8.43
N ALA A 152 17.30 6.65 -8.74
CA ALA A 152 18.63 7.14 -8.42
C ALA A 152 18.93 7.28 -6.91
N CYS A 153 17.97 7.67 -6.06
CA CYS A 153 18.24 7.91 -4.63
C CYS A 153 18.41 6.62 -3.82
N ARG A 154 17.94 5.48 -4.34
CA ARG A 154 18.19 4.13 -3.78
C ARG A 154 19.33 3.39 -4.47
N LYS A 155 19.95 3.96 -5.52
CA LYS A 155 21.16 3.35 -6.09
C LYS A 155 22.26 3.40 -5.02
N PRO A 156 23.01 2.32 -4.81
CA PRO A 156 24.18 2.39 -3.96
C PRO A 156 25.08 3.53 -4.43
N LYS A 157 25.72 4.23 -3.48
CA LYS A 157 26.76 5.21 -3.80
C LYS A 157 27.84 4.50 -4.63
N ALA A 158 28.47 5.22 -5.55
CA ALA A 158 29.58 4.69 -6.33
C ALA A 158 30.65 4.16 -5.36
N ARG A 159 31.18 2.97 -5.64
CA ARG A 159 32.16 2.29 -4.77
C ARG A 159 33.58 2.83 -4.92
N GLN A 160 33.79 3.92 -5.66
CA GLN A 160 35.11 4.55 -5.85
C GLN A 160 36.19 3.54 -6.30
N GLY A 161 35.85 2.68 -7.26
CA GLY A 161 36.75 1.62 -7.76
C GLY A 161 36.76 0.33 -6.95
N TRP A 162 36.24 0.32 -5.72
CA TRP A 162 36.23 -0.88 -4.88
C TRP A 162 35.19 -1.93 -5.30
N THR A 163 35.57 -3.20 -5.28
CA THR A 163 34.63 -4.31 -5.43
C THR A 163 33.97 -4.70 -4.09
N ARG A 164 32.87 -5.46 -4.15
CA ARG A 164 32.17 -5.94 -2.93
C ARG A 164 33.02 -6.88 -2.06
N PRO A 165 33.79 -7.82 -2.61
CA PRO A 165 34.68 -8.68 -1.82
C PRO A 165 35.77 -7.87 -1.11
N GLU A 166 36.51 -7.03 -1.83
CA GLU A 166 37.60 -6.21 -1.25
C GLU A 166 37.13 -5.32 -0.10
N MET A 167 35.95 -4.69 -0.25
CA MET A 167 35.38 -3.88 0.83
C MET A 167 35.09 -4.68 2.10
N ARG A 168 34.66 -5.95 1.95
CA ARG A 168 34.38 -6.82 3.09
C ARG A 168 35.66 -7.30 3.75
N GLU A 169 36.66 -7.66 2.96
CA GLU A 169 37.97 -8.10 3.43
C GLU A 169 38.70 -6.99 4.21
N ARG A 170 38.76 -5.77 3.65
CA ARG A 170 39.44 -4.62 4.26
C ARG A 170 38.60 -3.86 5.29
N ASN A 171 37.40 -4.35 5.60
CA ASN A 171 36.42 -3.66 6.46
C ASN A 171 36.24 -2.17 6.09
N ALA A 172 36.06 -1.89 4.79
CA ALA A 172 36.10 -0.53 4.26
C ALA A 172 35.02 0.38 4.88
N ARG A 173 35.43 1.59 5.26
CA ARG A 173 34.59 2.65 5.87
C ARG A 173 34.64 3.90 5.01
N THR A 174 33.71 4.83 5.28
CA THR A 174 33.65 6.12 4.58
C THR A 174 34.03 7.24 5.54
N CYS A 175 34.98 8.08 5.13
CA CYS A 175 35.41 9.25 5.88
C CYS A 175 34.28 10.31 5.94
N VAL A 176 33.99 10.86 7.13
CA VAL A 176 32.99 11.94 7.31
C VAL A 176 33.49 13.31 6.88
N GLY A 177 34.79 13.44 6.60
CA GLY A 177 35.42 14.64 6.06
C GLY A 177 35.36 14.66 4.53
N CYS A 178 36.19 13.85 3.88
CA CYS A 178 36.37 13.82 2.42
C CYS A 178 35.43 12.86 1.66
N GLU A 179 34.66 12.02 2.35
CA GLU A 179 33.78 11.00 1.75
C GLU A 179 34.49 9.88 0.95
N LYS A 180 35.83 9.79 1.03
CA LYS A 180 36.60 8.67 0.47
C LYS A 180 36.27 7.35 1.19
N ILE A 181 36.27 6.25 0.44
CA ILE A 181 36.16 4.88 0.96
C ILE A 181 37.57 4.29 1.09
N GLU A 182 37.91 3.81 2.28
CA GLU A 182 39.24 3.25 2.59
C GLU A 182 39.13 2.25 3.77
N ALA A 183 40.21 1.53 4.09
CA ALA A 183 40.20 0.50 5.14
C ALA A 183 39.96 1.08 6.54
N LYS A 184 39.39 0.27 7.46
CA LYS A 184 39.13 0.68 8.85
C LYS A 184 40.39 1.23 9.53
N ASP A 185 41.53 0.56 9.34
CA ASP A 185 42.76 0.80 10.10
C ASP A 185 43.56 2.03 9.59
N ALA A 186 43.24 2.51 8.38
CA ALA A 186 43.81 3.72 7.80
C ALA A 186 43.12 5.01 8.32
N MET A 187 42.08 4.89 9.14
CA MET A 187 41.28 6.02 9.62
C MET A 187 41.24 6.08 11.15
N PHE A 188 41.06 7.28 11.69
CA PHE A 188 40.66 7.46 13.07
C PHE A 188 39.22 7.00 13.25
N ARG A 189 39.03 6.00 14.13
CA ARG A 189 37.72 5.60 14.61
C ARG A 189 37.34 6.48 15.79
N ILE A 190 36.12 7.01 15.77
CA ILE A 190 35.58 7.88 16.82
C ILE A 190 34.25 7.28 17.24
N VAL A 191 34.09 6.97 18.53
CA VAL A 191 32.92 6.26 19.04
C VAL A 191 32.25 7.10 20.12
N ARG A 192 30.93 7.23 19.99
CA ARG A 192 30.08 7.79 21.03
C ARG A 192 29.76 6.69 22.05
N CYS A 193 30.35 6.79 23.23
CA CYS A 193 30.02 5.96 24.37
C CYS A 193 29.05 6.73 25.28
N SER A 194 27.90 6.14 25.58
CA SER A 194 27.05 6.62 26.66
C SER A 194 27.47 5.92 27.94
N VAL A 195 27.98 6.66 28.91
CA VAL A 195 28.21 6.15 30.25
C VAL A 195 27.04 6.62 31.10
N THR A 196 26.23 5.67 31.60
CA THR A 196 25.25 5.96 32.63
C THR A 196 26.02 6.06 33.94
N LEU A 197 26.09 7.25 34.52
CA LEU A 197 26.62 7.42 35.86
C LEU A 197 25.63 6.83 36.87
N ASP A 198 26.12 6.40 38.03
CA ASP A 198 25.29 5.83 39.11
C ASP A 198 24.15 6.77 39.56
N ASN A 199 24.29 8.07 39.29
CA ASN A 199 23.28 9.12 39.52
C ASN A 199 22.18 9.20 38.44
N GLY A 200 22.11 8.24 37.51
CA GLY A 200 21.12 8.21 36.42
C GLY A 200 21.35 9.22 35.28
N LYS A 201 22.38 10.07 35.36
CA LYS A 201 22.77 10.99 34.29
C LYS A 201 23.60 10.27 33.23
N GLN A 202 23.13 10.30 31.98
CA GLN A 202 23.88 9.80 30.82
C GLN A 202 24.89 10.86 30.37
N THR A 203 26.18 10.59 30.59
CA THR A 203 27.26 11.41 30.05
C THR A 203 27.71 10.80 28.73
N THR A 204 27.83 11.64 27.70
CA THR A 204 28.32 11.23 26.39
C THR A 204 29.82 11.47 26.33
N THR A 205 30.61 10.41 26.36
CA THR A 205 32.06 10.49 26.18
C THR A 205 32.43 10.05 24.77
N VAL A 206 33.32 10.79 24.12
CA VAL A 206 33.81 10.47 22.78
C VAL A 206 35.20 9.85 22.92
N LYS A 207 35.33 8.58 22.53
CA LYS A 207 36.62 7.89 22.45
C LYS A 207 37.15 7.92 21.03
N TYR A 208 38.46 8.05 20.85
CA TYR A 208 39.13 8.08 19.55
C TYR A 208 40.42 7.27 19.57
N GLY A 209 40.91 6.85 18.40
CA GLY A 209 42.17 6.10 18.30
C GLY A 209 42.12 4.73 18.96
N ALA A 210 43.17 4.36 19.71
CA ALA A 210 43.26 3.08 20.40
C ALA A 210 42.15 2.88 21.45
N ASP A 211 41.73 3.95 22.13
CA ASP A 211 40.65 3.91 23.13
C ASP A 211 39.27 3.63 22.51
N ALA A 212 39.13 3.82 21.20
CA ALA A 212 37.92 3.49 20.47
C ALA A 212 37.84 2.00 20.08
N ASP A 213 38.94 1.24 20.18
CA ASP A 213 38.92 -0.19 19.96
C ASP A 213 38.33 -0.90 21.18
N GLY A 214 37.36 -1.79 20.94
CA GLY A 214 36.49 -2.36 22.00
C GLY A 214 35.31 -1.48 22.42
N ALA A 215 35.25 -0.20 22.03
CA ALA A 215 34.12 0.67 22.36
C ALA A 215 32.86 0.33 21.52
N CYS A 216 31.72 0.22 22.22
CA CYS A 216 30.41 -0.04 21.63
C CYS A 216 29.61 1.26 21.51
N GLY A 217 29.06 1.54 20.32
CA GLY A 217 28.24 2.73 20.10
C GLY A 217 28.16 3.17 18.65
N ARG A 218 27.50 4.32 18.42
CA ARG A 218 27.56 4.98 17.10
C ARG A 218 29.00 5.43 16.86
N SER A 219 29.51 5.14 15.67
CA SER A 219 30.88 5.47 15.28
C SER A 219 30.93 6.34 14.04
N ALA A 220 31.99 7.13 13.94
CA ALA A 220 32.38 7.93 12.80
C ALA A 220 33.84 7.62 12.46
N TYR A 221 34.21 7.79 11.19
CA TYR A 221 35.56 7.56 10.69
C TYR A 221 36.08 8.81 10.00
N VAL A 222 37.33 9.18 10.25
CA VAL A 222 38.02 10.33 9.64
C VAL A 222 39.41 9.89 9.18
N CYS A 223 39.87 10.33 8.00
CA CYS A 223 41.23 10.05 7.52
C CYS A 223 42.29 10.61 8.48
N LYS A 224 43.45 9.96 8.54
CA LYS A 224 44.62 10.38 9.34
C LYS A 224 45.38 11.54 8.69
N THR A 225 44.65 12.60 8.33
CA THR A 225 45.18 13.77 7.63
C THR A 225 44.65 15.06 8.24
N ARG A 226 45.48 16.10 8.38
CA ARG A 226 45.12 17.41 8.94
C ARG A 226 43.96 18.03 8.17
N CYS A 227 43.98 17.98 6.84
CA CYS A 227 42.94 18.56 5.99
C CYS A 227 41.53 17.99 6.27
N CYS A 228 41.42 16.66 6.45
CA CYS A 228 40.16 16.01 6.77
C CYS A 228 39.64 16.36 8.15
N VAL A 229 40.53 16.47 9.15
CA VAL A 229 40.14 16.88 10.51
C VAL A 229 39.67 18.33 10.52
N ALA A 230 40.44 19.25 9.93
CA ALA A 230 40.07 20.66 9.83
C ALA A 230 38.69 20.85 9.16
N ARG A 231 38.43 20.11 8.09
CA ARG A 231 37.13 20.12 7.41
C ARG A 231 36.02 19.50 8.23
N ALA A 232 36.29 18.42 8.96
CA ALA A 232 35.33 17.79 9.85
C ALA A 232 34.91 18.74 10.98
N THR A 233 35.85 19.52 11.51
CA THR A 233 35.62 20.59 12.49
C THR A 233 34.76 21.70 11.91
N LYS A 234 35.15 22.28 10.76
CA LYS A 234 34.41 23.36 10.09
C LYS A 234 32.96 22.97 9.79
N ASN A 235 32.77 21.76 9.30
CA ASN A 235 31.45 21.26 8.94
C ASN A 235 30.71 20.62 10.12
N LYS A 236 31.29 20.46 11.31
CA LYS A 236 30.73 19.66 12.43
C LYS A 236 30.22 18.28 11.97
N SER A 237 30.95 17.63 11.07
CA SER A 237 30.50 16.38 10.44
C SER A 237 30.48 15.20 11.42
N ILE A 238 31.40 15.20 12.39
CA ILE A 238 31.45 14.19 13.46
C ILE A 238 30.20 14.29 14.34
N ASN A 239 29.80 15.50 14.73
CA ASN A 239 28.58 15.72 15.53
C ASN A 239 27.34 15.15 14.83
N ARG A 240 27.20 15.39 13.52
CA ARG A 240 26.10 14.83 12.73
C ARG A 240 26.14 13.31 12.64
N ALA A 241 27.32 12.72 12.45
CA ALA A 241 27.48 11.27 12.34
C ALA A 241 27.17 10.56 13.67
N LEU A 242 27.67 11.09 14.79
CA LEU A 242 27.45 10.53 16.13
C LEU A 242 26.08 10.89 16.71
N ARG A 243 25.43 11.93 16.19
CA ARG A 243 24.21 12.56 16.73
C ARG A 243 24.40 12.99 18.19
N CYS A 244 25.50 13.68 18.48
CA CYS A 244 25.79 14.31 19.76
C CYS A 244 26.65 15.57 19.55
N SER A 245 26.67 16.45 20.55
CA SER A 245 27.70 17.48 20.62
C SER A 245 29.04 16.81 20.93
N VAL A 246 30.10 17.25 20.27
CA VAL A 246 31.48 16.82 20.53
C VAL A 246 32.24 18.07 20.93
N ASP A 247 32.97 17.99 22.04
CA ASP A 247 33.72 19.11 22.60
C ASP A 247 34.93 19.47 21.73
N LYS A 248 35.38 20.72 21.85
CA LYS A 248 36.50 21.24 21.06
C LYS A 248 37.80 20.48 21.34
N ASP A 249 38.02 20.08 22.59
CA ASP A 249 39.21 19.34 23.01
C ASP A 249 39.40 18.03 22.23
N ALA A 250 38.30 17.35 21.90
CA ALA A 250 38.35 16.14 21.09
C ALA A 250 38.79 16.42 19.64
N TYR A 251 38.38 17.55 19.07
CA TYR A 251 38.85 17.97 17.74
C TYR A 251 40.33 18.37 17.76
N ASP A 252 40.76 19.08 18.80
CA ASP A 252 42.16 19.53 18.94
C ASP A 252 43.10 18.33 19.16
N ALA A 253 42.66 17.32 19.92
CA ALA A 253 43.41 16.07 20.08
C ALA A 253 43.54 15.29 18.76
N LEU A 254 42.46 15.20 17.97
CA LEU A 254 42.49 14.58 16.64
C LEU A 254 43.41 15.35 15.68
N ALA A 255 43.43 16.68 15.75
CA ALA A 255 44.30 17.50 14.92
C ALA A 255 45.78 17.28 15.26
N LYS A 256 46.13 17.20 16.56
CA LYS A 256 47.49 16.87 17.01
C LYS A 256 47.91 15.46 16.58
N ALA A 257 47.04 14.47 16.74
CA ALA A 257 47.33 13.10 16.31
C ALA A 257 47.51 13.00 14.79
N ALA A 258 46.70 13.72 14.01
CA ALA A 258 46.88 13.80 12.56
C ALA A 258 48.20 14.49 12.19
N ALA A 259 48.59 15.49 12.96
CA ALA A 259 49.82 16.24 12.72
C ALA A 259 51.07 15.36 12.84
N VAL A 260 51.19 14.60 13.92
CA VAL A 260 52.31 13.67 14.15
C VAL A 260 52.40 12.65 13.02
N ILE A 261 51.28 12.03 12.62
CA ILE A 261 51.27 11.02 11.55
C ILE A 261 51.67 11.61 10.20
N GLU A 262 51.28 12.84 9.91
CA GLU A 262 51.69 13.55 8.69
C GLU A 262 53.16 13.93 8.68
N ASP A 263 53.68 14.38 9.82
CA ASP A 263 55.09 14.69 9.99
C ASP A 263 55.96 13.43 9.83
N ASP A 264 55.54 12.30 10.43
CA ASP A 264 56.20 11.00 10.28
C ASP A 264 56.19 10.49 8.83
N ALA A 265 55.12 10.80 8.08
CA ALA A 265 55.00 10.45 6.68
C ALA A 265 55.72 11.44 5.73
N GLY A 266 56.16 12.60 6.24
CA GLY A 266 56.75 13.67 5.44
C GLY A 266 55.77 14.33 4.46
N VAL A 267 54.47 14.32 4.76
CA VAL A 267 53.41 14.87 3.88
C VAL A 267 52.67 15.99 4.60
N ASP A 268 52.66 17.20 4.03
CA ASP A 268 51.84 18.31 4.53
C ASP A 268 50.54 18.45 3.73
N THR A 269 49.39 18.27 4.38
CA THR A 269 48.07 18.45 3.76
C THR A 269 47.38 19.75 4.16
N SER A 270 48.01 20.59 4.97
CA SER A 270 47.37 21.77 5.57
C SER A 270 46.91 22.81 4.53
N GLY A 271 47.63 22.94 3.42
CA GLY A 271 47.30 23.85 2.31
C GLY A 271 46.24 23.34 1.34
N LEU A 272 45.82 22.07 1.45
CA LEU A 272 44.92 21.47 0.47
C LEU A 272 43.49 21.99 0.62
N THR A 273 42.89 22.36 -0.51
CA THR A 273 41.50 22.77 -0.57
C THR A 273 40.63 21.63 -1.08
N PHE A 274 39.58 21.30 -0.34
CA PHE A 274 38.64 20.28 -0.80
C PHE A 274 37.70 20.84 -1.85
N VAL A 275 37.80 20.31 -3.07
CA VAL A 275 36.90 20.63 -4.17
C VAL A 275 36.00 19.43 -4.46
N ARG A 276 34.69 19.70 -4.58
CA ARG A 276 33.76 18.70 -5.12
C ARG A 276 33.64 18.92 -6.63
N PRO A 277 33.78 17.86 -7.45
CA PRO A 277 33.47 17.98 -8.87
C PRO A 277 32.00 18.35 -9.04
N GLU A 278 31.70 19.19 -10.03
CA GLU A 278 30.35 19.65 -10.31
C GLU A 278 29.41 18.47 -10.66
N GLY A 279 28.18 18.51 -10.15
CA GLY A 279 27.19 17.44 -10.33
C GLY A 279 25.87 17.72 -9.59
N THR A 280 24.86 16.86 -9.77
CA THR A 280 23.57 17.02 -9.09
C THR A 280 23.75 16.93 -7.56
N ALA A 281 23.27 17.94 -6.82
CA ALA A 281 23.53 18.17 -5.39
C ALA A 281 23.30 16.98 -4.44
N ALA A 282 22.58 15.93 -4.87
CA ALA A 282 22.28 14.73 -4.09
C ALA A 282 23.15 13.50 -4.43
N ARG A 283 23.98 13.52 -5.49
CA ARG A 283 24.74 12.36 -5.95
C ARG A 283 26.00 12.77 -6.72
N TRP A 284 27.13 12.85 -6.02
CA TRP A 284 28.44 13.08 -6.64
C TRP A 284 28.79 11.91 -7.58
N SER A 285 29.25 12.22 -8.79
CA SER A 285 29.73 11.26 -9.80
C SER A 285 31.06 10.63 -9.40
N ALA A 286 31.89 11.38 -8.66
CA ALA A 286 33.18 10.99 -8.12
C ALA A 286 33.32 11.50 -6.66
N PRO A 287 34.22 10.90 -5.84
CA PRO A 287 34.58 11.51 -4.57
C PRO A 287 35.18 12.90 -4.80
N GLY A 288 35.03 13.79 -3.83
CA GLY A 288 35.73 15.07 -3.92
C GLY A 288 37.25 14.87 -3.78
N VAL A 289 37.99 15.81 -4.34
CA VAL A 289 39.45 15.75 -4.46
C VAL A 289 40.06 16.87 -3.61
N TRP A 290 41.23 16.59 -3.06
CA TRP A 290 42.06 17.60 -2.43
C TRP A 290 42.99 18.18 -3.50
N LEU A 291 42.91 19.49 -3.71
CA LEU A 291 43.75 20.25 -4.65
C LEU A 291 44.70 21.15 -3.88
#